data_AF-A0AAD1KR18-F1
#
_entry.id   AF-A0AAD1KR18-F1
#
_cell.length_a   1.000
_cell.length_b   1.000
_cell.length_c   1.000
_cell.angle_alpha   90.00
_cell.angle_beta   90.00
_cell.angle_gamma   90.00
#
_symmetry.space_group_name_H-M   'P 1'
#
loop_
_entity.id
_entity.type
_entity.pdbx_description
1 polymer ?
#
loop_
_entity_poly.entity_id
_entity_poly.type
_entity_poly.pdbx_seq_one_letter_code
_entity_poly.pdbx_strand_id
1 'polypeptide(L)'
;MDDQTSPQEPIPELALAVPQDASNLARALDLEVATVSAWLTQGLGIVARYGSRIVGLAHLVDDGGHAEVADLVFLTPDDVDVITALISGSEQIATELESRTLGISCLPTSPGPAYHRDGDWVRVLPTRIVVPTADDMRAFGAVLAAELDAGDIVLASGDLGAGKTTLAQGIGMGLGIEGPVISPTFVLARRHAGAKGRPGLVHVDAYRLGSAAELIDLDLDETMDQAVTLIEWGAGIAEDLGGSHLDVDIRRSGDPDGKTRVVYLEGFGPRWQDVDLSPLSELPLNTISPDQTGDNN
;
A
#
# COMPACT_ATOMS: atom_id res chain seq x y z
N MET A 1 22.46 20.15 26.01
CA MET A 1 22.65 20.33 24.56
C MET A 1 21.24 20.36 24.03
N ASP A 2 20.77 21.57 23.73
CA ASP A 2 19.41 21.79 23.28
C ASP A 2 19.28 21.16 21.89
N ASP A 3 18.43 20.14 21.80
CA ASP A 3 18.01 19.51 20.55
C ASP A 3 17.07 20.49 19.86
N GLN A 4 17.64 21.42 19.09
CA GLN A 4 16.89 22.24 18.16
C GLN A 4 16.56 21.38 16.94
N THR A 5 15.50 20.59 17.06
CA THR A 5 14.74 20.17 15.88
C THR A 5 14.28 21.44 15.18
N SER A 6 14.89 21.70 14.01
CA SER A 6 14.38 22.72 13.10
C SER A 6 12.90 22.43 12.85
N PRO A 7 12.00 23.44 12.85
CA PRO A 7 10.61 23.17 12.55
C PRO A 7 10.55 22.54 11.17
N GLN A 8 10.07 21.29 11.08
CA GLN A 8 9.73 20.69 9.79
C GLN A 8 8.80 21.67 9.08
N GLU A 9 9.15 22.07 7.86
CA GLU A 9 8.24 22.84 7.04
C GLU A 9 6.94 22.04 6.87
N PRO A 10 5.77 22.70 6.88
CA PRO A 10 4.51 22.00 6.79
C PRO A 10 4.46 21.21 5.47
N ILE A 11 3.90 19.99 5.49
CA ILE A 11 3.59 19.22 4.28
C ILE A 11 2.36 19.86 3.62
N PRO A 12 2.33 20.05 2.28
CA PRO A 12 1.21 20.72 1.64
C PRO A 12 -0.04 19.86 1.62
N GLU A 13 -1.19 20.50 1.81
CA GLU A 13 -2.50 19.85 1.69
C GLU A 13 -2.86 19.64 0.23
N LEU A 14 -3.35 18.44 -0.11
CA LEU A 14 -3.78 18.09 -1.46
C LEU A 14 -5.29 18.15 -1.59
N ALA A 15 -5.78 18.60 -2.74
CA ALA A 15 -7.18 18.41 -3.13
C ALA A 15 -7.34 18.32 -4.65
N LEU A 16 -8.39 17.62 -5.09
CA LEU A 16 -8.79 17.60 -6.49
C LEU A 16 -9.33 18.97 -6.94
N ALA A 17 -8.90 19.41 -8.10
CA ALA A 17 -9.44 20.57 -8.79
C ALA A 17 -10.66 20.18 -9.62
N VAL A 18 -11.65 21.07 -9.65
CA VAL A 18 -12.78 21.00 -10.56
C VAL A 18 -12.63 22.01 -11.70
N PRO A 19 -13.26 21.84 -12.87
CA PRO A 19 -13.11 22.76 -14.00
C PRO A 19 -13.37 24.25 -13.66
N GLN A 20 -14.21 24.52 -12.66
CA GLN A 20 -14.50 25.88 -12.20
C GLN A 20 -13.30 26.56 -11.51
N ASP A 21 -12.32 25.79 -11.04
CA ASP A 21 -11.11 26.29 -10.38
C ASP A 21 -10.07 26.87 -11.35
N ALA A 22 -10.20 26.60 -12.66
CA ALA A 22 -9.17 26.88 -13.66
C ALA A 22 -8.66 28.33 -13.63
N SER A 23 -9.56 29.32 -13.54
CA SER A 23 -9.17 30.74 -13.48
C SER A 23 -8.40 31.10 -12.20
N ASN A 24 -8.69 30.43 -11.09
CA ASN A 24 -8.01 30.66 -9.82
C ASN A 24 -6.62 30.03 -9.80
N LEU A 25 -6.54 28.78 -10.26
CA LEU A 25 -5.29 28.02 -10.37
C LEU A 25 -4.32 28.69 -11.35
N ALA A 26 -4.80 29.08 -12.53
CA ALA A 26 -4.00 29.75 -13.55
C ALA A 26 -3.36 31.04 -13.03
N ARG A 27 -4.15 31.87 -12.33
CA ARG A 27 -3.63 33.10 -11.71
C ARG A 27 -2.63 32.80 -10.59
N ALA A 28 -2.88 31.77 -9.79
CA ALA A 28 -2.02 31.44 -8.65
C ALA A 28 -0.66 30.88 -9.10
N LEU A 29 -0.63 30.16 -10.21
CA LEU A 29 0.55 29.45 -10.72
C LEU A 29 1.20 30.11 -11.95
N ASP A 30 0.76 31.32 -12.30
CA ASP A 30 1.24 32.09 -13.47
C ASP A 30 1.13 31.31 -14.80
N LEU A 31 -0.03 30.67 -15.01
CA LEU A 31 -0.36 29.91 -16.23
C LEU A 31 -1.46 30.60 -17.02
N GLU A 32 -1.60 30.23 -18.29
CA GLU A 32 -2.78 30.60 -19.09
C GLU A 32 -4.02 29.84 -18.61
N VAL A 33 -5.15 30.54 -18.46
CA VAL A 33 -6.43 29.92 -18.09
C VAL A 33 -6.83 28.82 -19.07
N ALA A 34 -6.59 29.03 -20.37
CA ALA A 34 -6.91 28.04 -21.40
C ALA A 34 -6.15 26.72 -21.20
N THR A 35 -4.88 26.78 -20.79
CA THR A 35 -4.06 25.60 -20.49
C THR A 35 -4.63 24.82 -19.32
N VAL A 36 -4.89 25.49 -18.18
CA VAL A 36 -5.43 24.81 -17.00
C VAL A 36 -6.83 24.26 -17.27
N SER A 37 -7.69 24.99 -18.00
CA SER A 37 -9.00 24.48 -18.40
C SER A 37 -8.91 23.24 -19.30
N ALA A 38 -7.92 23.17 -20.20
CA ALA A 38 -7.70 21.99 -21.03
C ALA A 38 -7.29 20.78 -20.17
N TRP A 39 -6.35 20.96 -19.24
CA TRP A 39 -5.94 19.90 -18.30
C TRP A 39 -7.12 19.36 -17.50
N LEU A 40 -7.90 20.22 -16.86
CA LEU A 40 -9.05 19.80 -16.04
C LEU A 40 -10.22 19.21 -16.86
N THR A 41 -10.15 19.28 -18.19
CA THR A 41 -11.12 18.64 -19.10
C THR A 41 -10.61 17.27 -19.58
N GLN A 42 -9.29 17.12 -19.71
CA GLN A 42 -8.63 15.91 -20.24
C GLN A 42 -8.23 14.91 -19.15
N GLY A 43 -8.09 15.37 -17.92
CA GLY A 43 -7.71 14.56 -16.78
C GLY A 43 -8.11 15.20 -15.45
N LEU A 44 -7.45 14.75 -14.39
CA LEU A 44 -7.64 15.23 -13.02
C LEU A 44 -6.54 16.24 -12.67
N GLY A 45 -6.93 17.34 -12.04
CA GLY A 45 -5.99 18.28 -11.44
C GLY A 45 -5.82 18.00 -9.96
N ILE A 46 -4.59 17.84 -9.49
CA ILE A 46 -4.26 17.66 -8.07
C ILE A 46 -3.54 18.91 -7.60
N VAL A 47 -4.13 19.63 -6.65
CA VAL A 47 -3.65 20.93 -6.19
C VAL A 47 -2.99 20.81 -4.83
N ALA A 48 -1.74 21.28 -4.72
CA ALA A 48 -1.03 21.42 -3.45
C ALA A 48 -1.22 22.81 -2.86
N ARG A 49 -1.46 22.89 -1.54
CA ARG A 49 -1.70 24.14 -0.82
C ARG A 49 -0.98 24.22 0.53
N TYR A 50 -0.53 25.41 0.89
CA TYR A 50 -0.21 25.79 2.27
C TYR A 50 -1.31 26.71 2.81
N GLY A 51 -2.22 26.15 3.61
CA GLY A 51 -3.44 26.83 3.99
C GLY A 51 -4.24 27.27 2.76
N SER A 52 -4.51 28.57 2.62
CA SER A 52 -5.24 29.09 1.44
C SER A 52 -4.38 29.31 0.20
N ARG A 53 -3.04 29.20 0.32
CA ARG A 53 -2.13 29.48 -0.78
C ARG A 53 -1.94 28.24 -1.65
N ILE A 54 -2.29 28.35 -2.93
CA ILE A 54 -1.94 27.33 -3.94
C ILE A 54 -0.44 27.43 -4.23
N VAL A 55 0.25 26.29 -4.18
CA VAL A 55 1.70 26.19 -4.39
C VAL A 55 2.10 25.24 -5.51
N GLY A 56 1.19 24.36 -5.95
CA GLY A 56 1.42 23.53 -7.12
C GLY A 56 0.16 22.86 -7.66
N LEU A 57 0.30 22.29 -8.85
CA LEU A 57 -0.72 21.57 -9.60
C LEU A 57 -0.05 20.44 -10.40
N ALA A 58 -0.55 19.22 -10.23
CA ALA A 58 -0.27 18.09 -11.12
C ALA A 58 -1.49 17.83 -12.02
N HIS A 59 -1.23 17.53 -13.29
CA HIS A 59 -2.23 17.07 -14.25
C HIS A 59 -2.04 15.57 -14.44
N LEU A 60 -3.00 14.79 -13.93
CA LEU A 60 -3.02 13.35 -14.00
C LEU A 60 -4.00 12.91 -15.10
N VAL A 61 -3.50 12.16 -16.07
CA VAL A 61 -4.33 11.48 -17.08
C VAL A 61 -4.30 9.98 -16.82
N ASP A 62 -5.38 9.28 -17.15
CA ASP A 62 -5.50 7.84 -16.98
C ASP A 62 -6.29 7.22 -18.14
N ASP A 63 -5.87 6.04 -18.59
CA ASP A 63 -6.48 5.30 -19.70
C ASP A 63 -7.19 3.99 -19.27
N GLY A 64 -7.40 3.77 -17.97
CA GLY A 64 -8.01 2.56 -17.42
C GLY A 64 -7.03 1.42 -17.17
N GLY A 65 -5.74 1.73 -17.07
CA GLY A 65 -4.68 0.77 -16.74
C GLY A 65 -3.32 1.43 -16.53
N HIS A 66 -3.08 2.57 -17.17
CA HIS A 66 -1.88 3.37 -17.03
C HIS A 66 -2.24 4.82 -16.76
N ALA A 67 -1.71 5.35 -15.66
CA ALA A 67 -1.82 6.76 -15.34
C ALA A 67 -0.51 7.49 -15.70
N GLU A 68 -0.60 8.78 -16.00
CA GLU A 68 0.55 9.63 -16.27
C GLU A 68 0.38 11.01 -15.62
N VAL A 69 1.40 11.46 -14.88
CA VAL A 69 1.55 12.88 -14.53
C VAL A 69 2.15 13.61 -15.72
N ALA A 70 1.28 14.02 -16.64
CA ALA A 70 1.66 14.65 -17.91
C ALA A 70 2.24 16.05 -17.70
N ASP A 71 1.71 16.79 -16.73
CA ASP A 71 2.19 18.13 -16.40
C ASP A 71 2.30 18.33 -14.89
N LEU A 72 3.34 19.05 -14.47
CA LEU A 72 3.60 19.38 -13.07
C LEU A 72 4.11 20.82 -12.97
N VAL A 73 3.38 21.66 -12.22
CA VAL A 73 3.72 23.08 -12.03
C VAL A 73 3.72 23.41 -10.55
N PHE A 74 4.72 24.14 -10.10
CA PHE A 74 4.86 24.59 -8.72
C PHE A 74 5.64 25.91 -8.66
N LEU A 75 5.40 26.69 -7.60
CA LEU A 75 5.87 28.08 -7.54
C LEU A 75 7.37 28.23 -7.28
N THR A 76 7.94 27.31 -6.51
CA THR A 76 9.33 27.37 -6.11
C THR A 76 10.07 26.24 -6.82
N PRO A 77 10.98 26.54 -7.76
CA PRO A 77 11.82 25.53 -8.38
C PRO A 77 12.50 24.66 -7.31
N ASP A 78 12.50 23.35 -7.51
CA ASP A 78 13.12 22.37 -6.59
C ASP A 78 12.50 22.31 -5.18
N ASP A 79 11.25 22.75 -5.01
CA ASP A 79 10.48 22.51 -3.77
C ASP A 79 10.11 21.03 -3.66
N VAL A 80 11.05 20.27 -3.09
CA VAL A 80 10.97 18.81 -2.98
C VAL A 80 9.70 18.40 -2.25
N ASP A 81 9.27 19.12 -1.21
CA ASP A 81 8.09 18.76 -0.44
C ASP A 81 6.80 18.89 -1.26
N VAL A 82 6.67 19.97 -2.06
CA VAL A 82 5.53 20.13 -2.98
C VAL A 82 5.55 19.09 -4.08
N ILE A 83 6.73 18.82 -4.67
CA ILE A 83 6.88 17.81 -5.73
C ILE A 83 6.52 16.42 -5.20
N THR A 84 7.11 16.01 -4.08
CA THR A 84 6.85 14.73 -3.42
C THR A 84 5.37 14.60 -3.07
N ALA A 85 4.74 15.63 -2.48
CA ALA A 85 3.33 15.57 -2.16
C ALA A 85 2.45 15.41 -3.41
N LEU A 86 2.71 16.16 -4.49
CA LEU A 86 1.95 16.05 -5.73
C LEU A 86 2.10 14.67 -6.39
N ILE A 87 3.30 14.11 -6.36
CA ILE A 87 3.56 12.77 -6.89
C ILE A 87 2.85 11.72 -6.04
N SER A 88 3.02 11.73 -4.72
CA SER A 88 2.34 10.78 -3.82
C SER A 88 0.81 10.88 -3.90
N GLY A 89 0.27 12.09 -4.06
CA GLY A 89 -1.16 12.26 -4.32
C GLY A 89 -1.61 11.67 -5.66
N SER A 90 -0.77 11.81 -6.69
CA SER A 90 -1.03 11.23 -8.01
C SER A 90 -1.00 9.70 -7.98
N GLU A 91 -0.03 9.11 -7.27
CA GLU A 91 0.06 7.67 -7.04
C GLU A 91 -1.18 7.14 -6.33
N GLN A 92 -1.63 7.83 -5.27
CA GLN A 92 -2.83 7.43 -4.54
C GLN A 92 -4.06 7.44 -5.44
N ILE A 93 -4.28 8.53 -6.18
CA ILE A 93 -5.44 8.66 -7.06
C ILE A 93 -5.39 7.63 -8.19
N ALA A 94 -4.24 7.44 -8.83
CA ALA A 94 -4.07 6.42 -9.86
C ALA A 94 -4.35 5.01 -9.31
N THR A 95 -3.91 4.71 -8.09
CA THR A 95 -4.21 3.44 -7.41
C THR A 95 -5.73 3.29 -7.14
N GLU A 96 -6.40 4.37 -6.75
CA GLU A 96 -7.86 4.39 -6.56
C GLU A 96 -8.65 4.23 -7.88
N LEU A 97 -8.08 4.70 -8.99
CA LEU A 97 -8.57 4.49 -10.36
C LEU A 97 -8.24 3.09 -10.91
N GLU A 98 -7.56 2.25 -10.12
CA GLU A 98 -7.16 0.89 -10.48
C GLU A 98 -6.12 0.82 -11.63
N SER A 99 -5.37 1.91 -11.83
CA SER A 99 -4.20 1.94 -12.72
C SER A 99 -3.10 1.04 -12.15
N ARG A 100 -2.38 0.34 -13.04
CA ARG A 100 -1.28 -0.57 -12.69
C ARG A 100 0.06 0.15 -12.59
N THR A 101 0.22 1.23 -13.34
CA THR A 101 1.47 2.01 -13.35
C THR A 101 1.19 3.49 -13.35
N LEU A 102 2.13 4.26 -12.80
CA LEU A 102 2.19 5.71 -12.94
C LEU A 102 3.45 6.10 -13.70
N GLY A 103 3.27 6.78 -14.83
CA GLY A 103 4.31 7.48 -15.58
C GLY A 103 4.49 8.92 -15.10
N ILE A 104 5.72 9.43 -15.13
CA ILE A 104 6.06 10.82 -14.87
C ILE A 104 7.05 11.29 -15.94
N SER A 105 6.53 11.97 -16.95
CA SER A 105 7.28 12.48 -18.11
C SER A 105 7.89 13.87 -17.87
N CYS A 106 7.29 14.65 -16.97
CA CYS A 106 7.65 16.04 -16.72
C CYS A 106 8.90 16.26 -15.84
N LEU A 107 9.47 15.21 -15.22
CA LEU A 107 10.62 15.34 -14.31
C LEU A 107 11.96 14.90 -14.92
N PRO A 108 13.02 15.73 -14.80
CA PRO A 108 14.35 15.39 -15.31
C PRO A 108 15.12 14.39 -14.43
N THR A 109 14.78 14.32 -13.14
CA THR A 109 15.41 13.46 -12.13
C THR A 109 14.41 12.48 -11.54
N SER A 110 14.91 11.41 -10.91
CA SER A 110 14.06 10.37 -10.33
C SER A 110 13.09 10.96 -9.30
N PRO A 111 11.78 10.64 -9.39
CA PRO A 111 10.77 10.98 -8.38
C PRO A 111 11.01 10.28 -7.03
N GLY A 112 11.71 9.16 -7.05
CA GLY A 112 11.91 8.31 -5.89
C GLY A 112 12.43 6.92 -6.26
N PRO A 113 12.89 6.13 -5.28
CA PRO A 113 13.53 4.84 -5.51
C PRO A 113 12.62 3.78 -6.14
N ALA A 114 11.29 3.93 -6.01
CA ALA A 114 10.31 3.04 -6.62
C ALA A 114 10.12 3.28 -8.14
N TYR A 115 10.76 4.30 -8.71
CA TYR A 115 10.67 4.62 -10.14
C TYR A 115 11.89 4.10 -10.90
N HIS A 116 11.64 3.51 -12.07
CA HIS A 116 12.66 3.14 -13.04
C HIS A 116 12.49 3.94 -14.33
N ARG A 117 13.54 4.01 -15.16
CA ARG A 117 13.53 4.80 -16.40
C ARG A 117 13.23 3.92 -17.61
N ASP A 118 12.13 4.20 -18.29
CA ASP A 118 11.75 3.62 -19.60
C ASP A 118 11.22 4.73 -20.52
N GLY A 119 12.14 5.48 -21.14
CA GLY A 119 11.83 6.77 -21.77
C GLY A 119 11.61 7.86 -20.72
N ASP A 120 10.57 7.68 -19.90
CA ASP A 120 10.16 8.51 -18.76
C ASP A 120 10.29 7.72 -17.43
N TRP A 121 9.93 8.35 -16.31
CA TRP A 121 9.91 7.65 -15.02
C TRP A 121 8.63 6.83 -14.90
N VAL A 122 8.76 5.56 -14.57
CA VAL A 122 7.60 4.66 -14.40
C VAL A 122 7.70 3.95 -13.04
N ARG A 123 6.57 3.85 -12.35
CA ARG A 123 6.41 3.07 -11.13
C ARG A 123 5.22 2.12 -11.28
N VAL A 124 5.35 0.89 -10.77
CA VAL A 124 4.23 -0.03 -10.57
C VAL A 124 3.48 0.38 -9.32
N LEU A 125 2.16 0.51 -9.41
CA LEU A 125 1.30 0.94 -8.31
C LEU A 125 0.82 -0.26 -7.48
N PRO A 126 0.49 -0.07 -6.19
CA PRO A 126 -0.06 -1.12 -5.36
C PRO A 126 -1.35 -1.73 -5.93
N THR A 127 -1.52 -3.04 -5.79
CA THR A 127 -2.78 -3.70 -6.16
C THR A 127 -3.85 -3.38 -5.13
N ARG A 128 -4.93 -2.74 -5.57
CA ARG A 128 -6.08 -2.38 -4.74
C ARG A 128 -7.16 -3.46 -4.77
N ILE A 129 -7.61 -3.88 -3.59
CA ILE A 129 -8.59 -4.96 -3.41
C ILE A 129 -9.69 -4.51 -2.45
N VAL A 130 -10.96 -4.59 -2.86
CA VAL A 130 -12.10 -4.28 -2.00
C VAL A 130 -12.54 -5.54 -1.27
N VAL A 131 -12.60 -5.48 0.06
CA VAL A 131 -12.90 -6.60 0.95
C VAL A 131 -14.11 -6.23 1.83
N PRO A 132 -15.35 -6.58 1.42
CA PRO A 132 -16.56 -6.10 2.08
C PRO A 132 -16.76 -6.60 3.51
N THR A 133 -16.35 -7.85 3.80
CA THR A 133 -16.61 -8.49 5.09
C THR A 133 -15.37 -9.15 5.69
N ALA A 134 -15.49 -9.55 6.96
CA ALA A 134 -14.45 -10.32 7.63
C ALA A 134 -14.27 -11.71 7.03
N ASP A 135 -15.32 -12.31 6.46
CA ASP A 135 -15.23 -13.61 5.79
C ASP A 135 -14.51 -13.45 4.44
N ASP A 136 -14.77 -12.37 3.71
CA ASP A 136 -14.01 -12.00 2.50
C ASP A 136 -12.54 -11.77 2.80
N MET A 137 -12.21 -11.18 3.96
CA MET A 137 -10.82 -11.00 4.40
C MET A 137 -10.12 -12.34 4.65
N ARG A 138 -10.83 -13.33 5.21
CA ARG A 138 -10.29 -14.69 5.39
C ARG A 138 -10.12 -15.40 4.05
N ALA A 139 -11.12 -15.30 3.17
CA ALA A 139 -11.04 -15.83 1.82
C ALA A 139 -9.85 -15.22 1.06
N PHE A 140 -9.72 -13.89 1.11
CA PHE A 140 -8.59 -13.18 0.54
C PHE A 140 -7.25 -13.67 1.10
N GLY A 141 -7.11 -13.78 2.42
CA GLY A 141 -5.89 -14.32 3.04
C GLY A 141 -5.58 -15.75 2.59
N ALA A 142 -6.60 -16.59 2.41
CA ALA A 142 -6.42 -17.97 1.96
C ALA A 142 -5.95 -18.06 0.50
N VAL A 143 -6.44 -17.16 -0.36
CA VAL A 143 -5.93 -17.00 -1.72
C VAL A 143 -4.49 -16.49 -1.70
N LEU A 144 -4.24 -15.42 -0.94
CA LEU A 144 -2.92 -14.80 -0.86
C LEU A 144 -1.84 -15.81 -0.42
N ALA A 145 -2.19 -16.74 0.48
CA ALA A 145 -1.29 -17.81 0.89
C ALA A 145 -0.80 -18.73 -0.24
N ALA A 146 -1.46 -18.74 -1.40
CA ALA A 146 -0.99 -19.49 -2.56
C ALA A 146 0.19 -18.80 -3.28
N GLU A 147 0.36 -17.49 -3.08
CA GLU A 147 1.47 -16.69 -3.63
C GLU A 147 2.68 -16.64 -2.69
N LEU A 148 2.54 -17.17 -1.46
CA LEU A 148 3.53 -17.11 -0.39
C LEU A 148 4.33 -18.42 -0.28
N ASP A 149 5.65 -18.27 -0.17
CA ASP A 149 6.61 -19.33 0.06
C ASP A 149 7.24 -19.26 1.46
N ALA A 150 7.95 -20.33 1.83
CA ALA A 150 8.79 -20.32 3.02
C ALA A 150 9.87 -19.22 2.91
N GLY A 151 10.05 -18.43 3.96
CA GLY A 151 10.94 -17.27 3.97
C GLY A 151 10.26 -15.95 3.61
N ASP A 152 9.04 -15.96 3.06
CA ASP A 152 8.35 -14.72 2.73
C ASP A 152 7.89 -13.97 3.99
N ILE A 153 8.10 -12.66 3.97
CA ILE A 153 7.69 -11.74 5.02
C ILE A 153 6.49 -10.92 4.52
N VAL A 154 5.44 -10.87 5.33
CA VAL A 154 4.22 -10.09 5.08
C VAL A 154 4.08 -9.04 6.17
N LEU A 155 4.16 -7.76 5.81
CA LEU A 155 4.00 -6.64 6.72
C LEU A 155 2.56 -6.14 6.66
N ALA A 156 1.78 -6.44 7.70
CA ALA A 156 0.37 -6.05 7.78
C ALA A 156 0.22 -4.73 8.54
N SER A 157 -0.25 -3.71 7.83
CA SER A 157 -0.45 -2.34 8.33
C SER A 157 -1.92 -1.94 8.33
N GLY A 158 -2.24 -0.89 9.08
CA GLY A 158 -3.59 -0.33 9.20
C GLY A 158 -4.04 -0.18 10.65
N ASP A 159 -5.10 0.60 10.86
CA ASP A 159 -5.59 0.97 12.18
C ASP A 159 -5.97 -0.22 13.09
N LEU A 160 -6.20 0.06 14.37
CA LEU A 160 -6.77 -0.91 15.30
C LEU A 160 -8.14 -1.40 14.77
N GLY A 161 -8.29 -2.72 14.66
CA GLY A 161 -9.49 -3.33 14.09
C GLY A 161 -9.63 -3.19 12.56
N ALA A 162 -8.56 -2.84 11.86
CA ALA A 162 -8.53 -2.86 10.39
C ALA A 162 -8.76 -4.27 9.83
N GLY A 163 -8.33 -5.32 10.54
CA GLY A 163 -8.52 -6.72 10.12
C GLY A 163 -7.24 -7.51 9.92
N LYS A 164 -6.08 -7.01 10.37
CA LYS A 164 -4.77 -7.68 10.28
C LYS A 164 -4.78 -9.12 10.81
N THR A 165 -5.31 -9.35 12.02
CA THR A 165 -5.46 -10.73 12.54
C THR A 165 -6.47 -11.56 11.73
N THR A 166 -7.51 -10.96 11.16
CA THR A 166 -8.45 -11.67 10.27
C THR A 166 -7.76 -12.12 8.98
N LEU A 167 -6.88 -11.29 8.42
CA LEU A 167 -6.02 -11.67 7.30
C LEU A 167 -5.09 -12.83 7.70
N ALA A 168 -4.45 -12.77 8.87
CA ALA A 168 -3.59 -13.84 9.38
C ALA A 168 -4.34 -15.18 9.52
N GLN A 169 -5.61 -15.13 9.94
CA GLN A 169 -6.48 -16.32 9.94
C GLN A 169 -6.69 -16.88 8.55
N GLY A 170 -6.98 -16.02 7.56
CA GLY A 170 -7.12 -16.42 6.16
C GLY A 170 -5.86 -17.07 5.62
N ILE A 171 -4.70 -16.44 5.83
CA ILE A 171 -3.39 -17.00 5.42
C ILE A 171 -3.19 -18.36 6.08
N GLY A 172 -3.45 -18.49 7.38
CA GLY A 172 -3.36 -19.76 8.07
C GLY A 172 -4.26 -20.85 7.49
N MET A 173 -5.48 -20.50 7.07
CA MET A 173 -6.37 -21.43 6.35
C MET A 173 -5.76 -21.88 5.02
N GLY A 174 -5.21 -20.96 4.22
CA GLY A 174 -4.58 -21.29 2.94
C GLY A 174 -3.31 -22.14 3.07
N LEU A 175 -2.57 -21.98 4.17
CA LEU A 175 -1.40 -22.81 4.52
C LEU A 175 -1.78 -24.16 5.15
N GLY A 176 -3.07 -24.41 5.42
CA GLY A 176 -3.56 -25.64 6.01
C GLY A 176 -3.21 -25.81 7.49
N ILE A 177 -3.15 -24.70 8.24
CA ILE A 177 -2.86 -24.72 9.68
C ILE A 177 -4.03 -25.34 10.44
N GLU A 178 -3.72 -26.31 11.30
CA GLU A 178 -4.69 -26.89 12.22
C GLU A 178 -4.82 -26.04 13.50
N GLY A 179 -6.06 -25.71 13.87
CA GLY A 179 -6.37 -24.96 15.08
C GLY A 179 -6.41 -23.44 14.89
N PRO A 180 -6.68 -22.69 15.97
CA PRO A 180 -7.00 -21.27 15.85
C PRO A 180 -5.74 -20.40 15.68
N VAL A 181 -5.74 -19.54 14.66
CA VAL A 181 -4.83 -18.40 14.54
C VAL A 181 -5.44 -17.21 15.29
N ILE A 182 -4.80 -16.82 16.39
CA ILE A 182 -5.24 -15.72 17.26
C ILE A 182 -4.14 -14.69 17.40
N SER A 183 -4.52 -13.43 17.57
CA SER A 183 -3.56 -12.34 17.71
C SER A 183 -2.55 -12.61 18.84
N PRO A 184 -1.25 -12.48 18.59
CA PRO A 184 -0.21 -12.73 19.57
C PRO A 184 0.07 -11.51 20.47
N THR A 185 -0.82 -10.52 20.60
CA THR A 185 -0.58 -9.25 21.33
C THR A 185 0.08 -9.36 22.71
N PHE A 186 -0.14 -10.45 23.45
CA PHE A 186 0.49 -10.68 24.77
C PHE A 186 1.76 -11.52 24.74
N VAL A 187 1.93 -12.36 23.71
CA VAL A 187 3.07 -13.29 23.58
C VAL A 187 4.07 -12.84 22.51
N LEU A 188 3.77 -11.73 21.84
CA LEU A 188 4.53 -11.09 20.74
C LEU A 188 4.61 -11.92 19.47
N ALA A 189 4.83 -13.23 19.56
CA ALA A 189 4.83 -14.14 18.42
C ALA A 189 4.14 -15.48 18.73
N ARG A 190 3.56 -16.09 17.69
CA ARG A 190 3.03 -17.45 17.70
C ARG A 190 3.51 -18.21 16.46
N ARG A 191 3.85 -19.47 16.67
CA ARG A 191 4.23 -20.40 15.60
C ARG A 191 3.11 -21.40 15.38
N HIS A 192 2.80 -21.62 14.11
CA HIS A 192 1.78 -22.54 13.68
C HIS A 192 2.36 -23.46 12.59
N ALA A 193 2.24 -24.76 12.79
CA ALA A 193 2.68 -25.73 11.80
C ALA A 193 1.73 -25.74 10.59
N GLY A 194 2.28 -25.69 9.38
CA GLY A 194 1.53 -25.86 8.16
C GLY A 194 1.19 -27.33 7.89
N ALA A 195 0.29 -27.56 6.94
CA ALA A 195 0.00 -28.90 6.44
C ALA A 195 1.25 -29.53 5.78
N LYS A 196 1.23 -30.85 5.57
CA LYS A 196 2.35 -31.56 4.95
C LYS A 196 2.67 -30.97 3.56
N GLY A 197 3.89 -30.45 3.41
CA GLY A 197 4.36 -29.84 2.17
C GLY A 197 3.97 -28.37 1.98
N ARG A 198 3.40 -27.72 3.01
CA ARG A 198 3.15 -26.28 3.07
C ARG A 198 4.03 -25.64 4.16
N PRO A 199 4.46 -24.37 3.99
CA PRO A 199 5.20 -23.68 5.03
C PRO A 199 4.34 -23.47 6.28
N GLY A 200 4.99 -23.31 7.43
CA GLY A 200 4.32 -22.85 8.65
C GLY A 200 3.96 -21.37 8.59
N LEU A 201 3.33 -20.87 9.65
CA LEU A 201 3.10 -19.44 9.87
C LEU A 201 3.74 -19.01 11.18
N VAL A 202 4.59 -17.99 11.09
CA VAL A 202 5.03 -17.18 12.23
C VAL A 202 4.18 -15.93 12.23
N HIS A 203 3.30 -15.79 13.22
CA HIS A 203 2.45 -14.61 13.38
C HIS A 203 3.02 -13.76 14.51
N VAL A 204 3.42 -12.53 14.17
CA VAL A 204 4.02 -11.55 15.08
C VAL A 204 3.12 -10.32 15.22
N ASP A 205 3.07 -9.75 16.41
CA ASP A 205 2.45 -8.44 16.68
C ASP A 205 3.54 -7.51 17.23
N ALA A 206 4.04 -6.61 16.36
CA ALA A 206 5.12 -5.68 16.66
C ALA A 206 4.65 -4.39 17.32
N TYR A 207 3.36 -4.23 17.64
CA TYR A 207 2.80 -3.01 18.23
C TYR A 207 3.50 -2.58 19.53
N ARG A 208 4.13 -3.52 20.23
CA ARG A 208 4.84 -3.29 21.50
C ARG A 208 6.36 -3.32 21.37
N LEU A 209 6.91 -3.55 20.18
CA LEU A 209 8.34 -3.58 19.96
C LEU A 209 8.86 -2.17 19.72
N GLY A 210 9.98 -1.83 20.35
CA GLY A 210 10.63 -0.54 20.18
C GLY A 210 11.64 -0.49 19.04
N SER A 211 12.07 -1.65 18.52
CA SER A 211 13.09 -1.73 17.46
C SER A 211 13.11 -3.06 16.73
N ALA A 212 13.76 -3.09 15.55
CA ALA A 212 14.00 -4.30 14.76
C ALA A 212 14.81 -5.35 15.52
N ALA A 213 15.71 -4.91 16.41
CA ALA A 213 16.52 -5.81 17.23
C ALA A 213 15.65 -6.64 18.19
N GLU A 214 14.62 -6.03 18.79
CA GLU A 214 13.69 -6.76 19.67
C GLU A 214 12.86 -7.80 18.91
N LEU A 215 12.61 -7.58 17.62
CA LEU A 215 11.94 -8.53 16.74
C LEU A 215 12.84 -9.73 16.40
N ILE A 216 14.13 -9.49 16.14
CA ILE A 216 15.14 -10.54 15.93
C ILE A 216 15.32 -11.36 17.23
N ASP A 217 15.33 -10.70 18.39
CA ASP A 217 15.46 -11.33 19.70
C ASP A 217 14.27 -12.23 20.10
N LEU A 218 13.17 -12.26 19.32
CA LEU A 218 12.05 -13.19 19.54
C LEU A 218 12.40 -14.66 19.21
N ASP A 219 13.65 -14.95 18.85
CA ASP A 219 14.15 -16.30 18.52
C ASP A 219 13.31 -16.92 17.39
N LEU A 220 13.07 -16.12 16.34
CA LEU A 220 12.30 -16.51 15.16
C LEU A 220 13.20 -17.09 14.06
N ASP A 221 14.49 -16.80 14.10
CA ASP A 221 15.50 -17.06 13.07
C ASP A 221 15.52 -18.51 12.58
N GLU A 222 15.43 -19.49 13.48
CA GLU A 222 15.47 -20.92 13.11
C GLU A 222 14.24 -21.36 12.29
N THR A 223 13.17 -20.55 12.27
CA THR A 223 11.89 -20.88 11.63
C THR A 223 11.48 -19.95 10.50
N MET A 224 12.05 -18.74 10.40
CA MET A 224 11.68 -17.76 9.38
C MET A 224 11.93 -18.28 7.97
N ASP A 225 13.05 -18.95 7.73
CA ASP A 225 13.37 -19.55 6.41
C ASP A 225 12.45 -20.71 6.01
N GLN A 226 11.67 -21.25 6.96
CA GLN A 226 10.80 -22.42 6.76
C GLN A 226 9.30 -22.09 6.84
N ALA A 227 8.97 -20.83 7.11
CA ALA A 227 7.62 -20.36 7.36
C ALA A 227 7.34 -19.06 6.62
N VAL A 228 6.07 -18.77 6.43
CA VAL A 228 5.62 -17.42 6.11
C VAL A 228 5.62 -16.63 7.42
N THR A 229 6.21 -15.44 7.43
CA THR A 229 6.25 -14.58 8.61
C THR A 229 5.33 -13.38 8.41
N LEU A 230 4.18 -13.36 9.09
CA LEU A 230 3.27 -12.22 9.08
C LEU A 230 3.50 -11.36 10.32
N ILE A 231 3.83 -10.10 10.11
CA ILE A 231 4.13 -9.12 11.15
C ILE A 231 3.07 -8.03 11.11
N GLU A 232 2.23 -7.98 12.14
CA GLU A 232 1.33 -6.84 12.35
C GLU A 232 2.12 -5.65 12.90
N TRP A 233 1.86 -4.45 12.38
CA TRP A 233 2.53 -3.20 12.80
C TRP A 233 4.06 -3.20 12.58
N GLY A 234 4.52 -3.91 11.56
CA GLY A 234 5.96 -4.03 11.25
C GLY A 234 6.55 -2.84 10.48
N ALA A 235 5.74 -1.93 9.94
CA ALA A 235 6.23 -0.77 9.18
C ALA A 235 7.22 0.08 9.99
N GLY A 236 8.34 0.45 9.39
CA GLY A 236 9.45 1.16 10.02
C GLY A 236 10.33 0.33 10.96
N ILE A 237 10.00 -0.95 11.19
CA ILE A 237 10.74 -1.86 12.09
C ILE A 237 11.24 -3.11 11.35
N ALA A 238 10.46 -3.62 10.39
CA ALA A 238 10.66 -4.94 9.80
C ALA A 238 10.98 -4.91 8.29
N GLU A 239 11.03 -3.73 7.67
CA GLU A 239 11.27 -3.57 6.22
C GLU A 239 12.64 -4.12 5.77
N ASP A 240 13.64 -3.99 6.64
CA ASP A 240 15.00 -4.49 6.42
C ASP A 240 15.15 -5.99 6.72
N LEU A 241 14.11 -6.65 7.24
CA LEU A 241 14.14 -8.08 7.47
C LEU A 241 14.00 -8.83 6.13
N GLY A 242 14.90 -9.78 5.89
CA GLY A 242 14.81 -10.70 4.75
C GLY A 242 15.09 -10.12 3.36
N GLY A 243 15.34 -8.81 3.22
CA GLY A 243 15.68 -8.15 1.94
C GLY A 243 14.57 -8.15 0.88
N SER A 244 13.41 -8.74 1.17
CA SER A 244 12.18 -8.68 0.39
C SER A 244 10.98 -8.89 1.30
N HIS A 245 9.89 -8.17 1.06
CA HIS A 245 8.65 -8.29 1.83
C HIS A 245 7.44 -7.90 0.98
N LEU A 246 6.26 -8.36 1.39
CA LEU A 246 4.98 -7.93 0.87
C LEU A 246 4.32 -7.01 1.88
N ASP A 247 4.09 -5.76 1.50
CA ASP A 247 3.28 -4.82 2.26
C ASP A 247 1.80 -5.08 2.00
N VAL A 248 1.04 -5.15 3.10
CA VAL A 248 -0.41 -5.28 3.10
C VAL A 248 -1.02 -4.18 3.95
N ASP A 249 -1.41 -3.08 3.32
CA ASP A 249 -2.05 -1.96 3.99
C ASP A 249 -3.58 -2.10 3.96
N ILE A 250 -4.20 -2.21 5.14
CA ILE A 250 -5.63 -2.43 5.31
C ILE A 250 -6.30 -1.15 5.80
N ARG A 251 -7.09 -0.52 4.92
CA ARG A 251 -7.85 0.70 5.21
C ARG A 251 -9.34 0.43 5.33
N ARG A 252 -10.07 1.28 6.04
CA ARG A 252 -11.54 1.27 6.06
C ARG A 252 -12.06 2.11 4.91
N SER A 253 -13.10 1.68 4.19
CA SER A 253 -13.61 2.41 3.03
C SER A 253 -14.51 3.61 3.36
N GLY A 254 -14.74 3.89 4.64
CA GLY A 254 -15.64 4.97 5.08
C GLY A 254 -17.13 4.71 4.81
N ASP A 255 -17.52 3.47 4.49
CA ASP A 255 -18.90 3.08 4.25
C ASP A 255 -19.76 3.28 5.52
N PRO A 256 -21.08 3.55 5.39
CA PRO A 256 -21.95 3.82 6.54
C PRO A 256 -21.96 2.70 7.59
N ASP A 257 -21.79 1.45 7.15
CA ASP A 257 -21.76 0.28 8.01
C ASP A 257 -20.37 0.05 8.63
N GLY A 258 -19.33 0.71 8.12
CA GLY A 258 -17.94 0.65 8.58
C GLY A 258 -17.30 -0.74 8.47
N LYS A 259 -17.86 -1.62 7.64
CA LYS A 259 -17.46 -3.03 7.53
C LYS A 259 -16.47 -3.25 6.41
N THR A 260 -16.60 -2.48 5.33
CA THR A 260 -15.78 -2.65 4.14
C THR A 260 -14.35 -2.24 4.43
N ARG A 261 -13.41 -3.05 3.94
CA ARG A 261 -11.97 -2.77 3.93
C ARG A 261 -11.51 -2.61 2.50
N VAL A 262 -10.46 -1.83 2.32
CA VAL A 262 -9.68 -1.78 1.09
C VAL A 262 -8.26 -2.20 1.46
N VAL A 263 -7.77 -3.23 0.79
CA VAL A 263 -6.42 -3.76 0.97
C VAL A 263 -5.57 -3.30 -0.20
N TYR A 264 -4.38 -2.79 0.11
CA TYR A 264 -3.37 -2.43 -0.88
C TYR A 264 -2.19 -3.38 -0.72
N LEU A 265 -1.78 -4.02 -1.81
CA LEU A 265 -0.63 -4.93 -1.85
C LEU A 265 0.52 -4.29 -2.63
N GLU A 266 1.71 -4.27 -2.02
CA GLU A 266 2.92 -3.82 -2.69
C GLU A 266 4.09 -4.74 -2.36
N GLY A 267 4.74 -5.26 -3.39
CA GLY A 267 5.87 -6.17 -3.24
C GLY A 267 7.20 -5.44 -3.32
N PHE A 268 8.08 -5.69 -2.36
CA PHE A 268 9.40 -5.07 -2.27
C PHE A 268 10.53 -6.09 -2.34
N GLY A 269 11.60 -5.73 -3.07
CA GLY A 269 12.81 -6.55 -3.20
C GLY A 269 12.72 -7.66 -4.25
N PRO A 270 13.83 -8.42 -4.47
CA PRO A 270 13.94 -9.38 -5.57
C PRO A 270 12.86 -10.47 -5.62
N ARG A 271 12.31 -10.90 -4.48
CA ARG A 271 11.25 -11.94 -4.43
C ARG A 271 9.95 -11.51 -5.12
N TRP A 272 9.67 -10.21 -5.13
CA TRP A 272 8.40 -9.67 -5.59
C TRP A 272 8.49 -8.93 -6.94
N GLN A 273 9.70 -8.77 -7.49
CA GLN A 273 9.94 -7.98 -8.69
C GLN A 273 9.15 -8.46 -9.92
N ASP A 274 8.97 -9.78 -10.06
CA ASP A 274 8.29 -10.40 -11.22
C ASP A 274 6.94 -11.03 -10.84
N VAL A 275 6.42 -10.75 -9.64
CA VAL A 275 5.15 -11.32 -9.16
C VAL A 275 4.02 -10.37 -9.53
N ASP A 276 3.16 -10.80 -10.45
CA ASP A 276 1.96 -10.05 -10.79
C ASP A 276 0.85 -10.34 -9.76
N LEU A 277 0.64 -9.38 -8.85
CA LEU A 277 -0.41 -9.44 -7.84
C LEU A 277 -1.76 -8.93 -8.38
N SER A 278 -1.82 -8.35 -9.59
CA SER A 278 -3.05 -7.78 -10.13
C SER A 278 -4.21 -8.78 -10.28
N PRO A 279 -4.00 -10.10 -10.53
CA PRO A 279 -5.11 -11.05 -10.55
C PRO A 279 -5.87 -11.14 -9.23
N LEU A 280 -5.23 -10.81 -8.09
CA LEU A 280 -5.86 -10.88 -6.77
C LEU A 280 -6.99 -9.86 -6.58
N SER A 281 -7.03 -8.77 -7.37
CA SER A 281 -8.13 -7.79 -7.31
C SER A 281 -9.40 -8.25 -8.03
N GLU A 282 -9.29 -9.21 -8.95
CA GLU A 282 -10.40 -9.70 -9.77
C GLU A 282 -11.09 -10.94 -9.19
N LEU A 283 -10.54 -11.51 -8.10
CA LEU A 283 -11.01 -12.79 -7.58
C LEU A 283 -12.34 -12.67 -6.84
N PRO A 284 -13.32 -13.56 -7.13
CA PRO A 284 -14.56 -13.61 -6.39
C PRO A 284 -14.32 -14.17 -4.99
N LEU A 285 -14.17 -13.28 -4.00
CA LEU A 285 -13.90 -13.63 -2.59
C LEU A 285 -15.02 -14.49 -1.95
N ASN A 286 -16.23 -14.46 -2.52
CA ASN A 286 -17.39 -15.23 -2.05
C ASN A 286 -17.28 -16.76 -2.28
N THR A 287 -16.19 -17.27 -2.87
CA THR A 287 -16.08 -18.69 -3.27
C THR A 287 -15.37 -19.59 -2.26
N ILE A 288 -14.77 -19.04 -1.20
CA ILE A 288 -14.05 -19.81 -0.19
C ILE A 288 -14.92 -19.91 1.08
N SER A 289 -15.91 -20.81 1.04
CA SER A 289 -16.65 -21.20 2.24
C SER A 289 -15.77 -22.06 3.16
N PRO A 290 -15.74 -21.82 4.48
CA PRO A 290 -15.06 -22.69 5.44
C PRO A 290 -15.65 -24.11 5.57
N ASP A 291 -16.77 -24.39 4.89
CA ASP A 291 -17.64 -25.54 5.17
C ASP A 291 -17.48 -26.71 4.18
N GLN A 292 -16.32 -26.87 3.53
CA GLN A 292 -16.03 -28.03 2.66
C GLN A 292 -15.10 -29.07 3.33
N THR A 293 -14.75 -28.90 4.61
CA THR A 293 -14.09 -29.96 5.40
C THR A 293 -15.12 -30.71 6.24
N GLY A 294 -15.99 -31.46 5.57
CA GLY A 294 -16.98 -32.32 6.20
C GLY A 294 -17.56 -33.26 5.16
N ASP A 295 -17.20 -34.53 5.28
CA ASP A 295 -17.71 -35.66 4.50
C ASP A 295 -17.30 -35.72 3.03
N ASN A 296 -16.20 -36.43 2.77
CA ASN A 296 -16.13 -37.38 1.66
C ASN A 296 -15.18 -38.54 2.00
N ASN A 297 -15.82 -39.58 2.56
CA ASN A 297 -15.49 -41.01 2.53
C ASN A 297 -14.17 -41.53 3.13
#